data_AF-A0A395IGA7-F1
#
_entry.id   AF-A0A395IGA7-F1
#
_cell.length_a   1.000
_cell.length_b   1.000
_cell.length_c   1.000
_cell.angle_alpha   90.00
_cell.angle_beta   90.00
_cell.angle_gamma   90.00
#
_symmetry.space_group_name_H-M   'P 1'
#
loop_
_entity.id
_entity.type
_entity.pdbx_description
1 polymer ?
#
loop_
_entity_poly.entity_id
_entity_poly.type
_entity_poly.pdbx_seq_one_letter_code
_entity_poly.pdbx_strand_id
1 'polypeptide(L)'
;MTMRWDDEDEDEYCWIDINDPYKCGALLNKGHWLDPGPRWSSRNPFQNWQPPGCMMYEYKRKDIQECFKERRLVFIGDSTTRQIFWAVAKKMDQERAEEEIAEHLDMEEKHKDLEFSSSGVRVQFIWDPYLNSTGLDRELKNFNANPTEDTKMDESAGLILLGSPGLWYARHGQENFFKDFRDSIEHVIPFMDHDGGEHALRAASSQPFPSRRKSPNFLLLAPVQVPWYQALSPSREETITTGKN
;
A
#
# COMPACT_ATOMS: atom_id res chain seq x y z
N MET A 1 11.59 48.20 -32.21
CA MET A 1 11.02 47.37 -33.30
C MET A 1 11.32 45.93 -32.94
N THR A 2 10.26 45.15 -32.96
CA THR A 2 10.05 43.83 -32.35
C THR A 2 10.58 42.69 -33.22
N MET A 3 10.95 41.57 -32.58
CA MET A 3 10.94 40.16 -33.01
C MET A 3 11.58 39.41 -31.82
N ARG A 4 10.98 38.52 -31.02
CA ARG A 4 9.89 37.53 -31.11
C ARG A 4 10.07 36.45 -32.18
N TRP A 5 10.57 35.32 -31.68
CA TRP A 5 10.49 33.92 -32.12
C TRP A 5 10.53 33.15 -30.78
N ASP A 6 9.42 32.85 -30.10
CA ASP A 6 8.50 31.71 -30.30
C ASP A 6 9.03 30.63 -31.26
N ASP A 7 9.60 29.58 -30.65
CA ASP A 7 9.71 28.18 -31.13
C ASP A 7 9.92 27.38 -29.81
N GLU A 8 8.87 26.97 -29.09
CA GLU A 8 8.18 25.68 -29.24
C GLU A 8 8.97 24.60 -30.00
N ASP A 9 10.09 24.17 -29.42
CA ASP A 9 10.63 22.83 -29.64
C ASP A 9 10.98 22.24 -28.27
N GLU A 10 9.99 21.65 -27.59
CA GLU A 10 10.27 20.63 -26.58
C GLU A 10 10.82 19.40 -27.33
N ASP A 11 12.11 19.45 -27.66
CA ASP A 11 12.89 18.27 -27.95
C ASP A 11 12.80 17.36 -26.71
N GLU A 12 11.88 16.40 -26.77
CA GLU A 12 11.73 15.28 -25.84
C GLU A 12 12.97 14.37 -25.98
N TYR A 13 14.11 14.88 -25.51
CA TYR A 13 15.29 14.08 -25.29
C TYR A 13 14.92 13.02 -24.26
N CYS A 14 14.83 11.78 -24.75
CA CYS A 14 14.74 10.57 -23.95
C CYS A 14 16.06 10.39 -23.17
N TRP A 15 16.27 11.22 -22.14
CA TRP A 15 17.34 11.04 -21.18
C TRP A 15 17.03 9.74 -20.45
N ILE A 16 17.76 8.68 -20.82
CA ILE A 16 17.87 7.49 -19.97
C ILE A 16 18.27 8.01 -18.59
N ASP A 17 17.36 7.91 -17.62
CA ASP A 17 17.62 8.33 -16.26
C ASP A 17 18.59 7.32 -15.66
N ILE A 18 19.88 7.57 -15.85
CA ILE A 18 20.97 6.70 -15.40
C ILE A 18 20.89 6.44 -13.89
N ASN A 19 20.29 7.37 -13.14
CA ASN A 19 20.13 7.25 -11.69
C ASN A 19 18.88 6.45 -11.29
N ASP A 20 17.94 6.21 -12.20
CA ASP A 20 16.74 5.41 -11.97
C ASP A 20 16.32 4.62 -13.23
N PRO A 21 17.17 3.69 -13.70
CA PRO A 21 16.96 3.01 -14.98
C PRO A 21 15.71 2.11 -14.98
N TYR A 22 15.28 1.65 -13.80
CA TYR A 22 14.09 0.84 -13.61
C TYR A 22 12.89 1.63 -13.09
N LYS A 23 13.03 2.95 -12.94
CA LYS A 23 11.96 3.85 -12.44
C LYS A 23 11.43 3.47 -11.05
N CYS A 24 12.20 2.73 -10.25
CA CYS A 24 11.84 2.34 -8.88
C CYS A 24 11.80 3.55 -7.95
N GLY A 25 12.76 4.48 -8.11
CA GLY A 25 12.80 5.71 -7.33
C GLY A 25 11.60 6.61 -7.63
N ALA A 26 11.29 6.77 -8.93
CA ALA A 26 10.11 7.47 -9.40
C ALA A 26 8.83 6.81 -8.89
N LEU A 27 8.68 5.50 -9.03
CA LEU A 27 7.51 4.74 -8.57
C LEU A 27 7.21 4.95 -7.08
N LEU A 28 8.24 5.00 -6.24
CA LEU A 28 8.07 5.11 -4.79
C LEU A 28 7.87 6.56 -4.31
N ASN A 29 8.38 7.56 -5.03
CA ASN A 29 8.49 8.93 -4.50
C ASN A 29 7.82 10.00 -5.36
N LYS A 30 7.44 9.69 -6.61
CA LYS A 30 6.97 10.67 -7.58
C LYS A 30 5.77 10.15 -8.36
N GLY A 31 4.86 11.05 -8.70
CA GLY A 31 3.79 10.74 -9.64
C GLY A 31 2.69 11.78 -9.58
N HIS A 32 1.69 11.58 -10.43
CA HIS A 32 0.48 12.38 -10.44
C HIS A 32 -0.70 11.54 -10.92
N TRP A 33 -1.90 11.97 -10.55
CA TRP A 33 -3.13 11.45 -11.13
C TRP A 33 -3.33 12.07 -12.50
N LEU A 34 -3.55 11.26 -13.53
CA LEU A 34 -3.90 11.71 -14.87
C LEU A 34 -5.37 12.15 -14.97
N ASP A 35 -6.17 11.74 -13.99
CA ASP A 35 -7.60 11.96 -13.89
C ASP A 35 -8.00 12.48 -12.50
N PRO A 36 -7.43 13.60 -12.03
CA PRO A 36 -7.67 14.12 -10.68
C PRO A 36 -9.12 14.58 -10.46
N GLY A 37 -9.91 14.67 -11.52
CA GLY A 37 -11.31 15.05 -11.48
C GLY A 37 -11.55 16.54 -11.25
N PRO A 38 -12.62 17.13 -11.81
CA PRO A 38 -13.09 18.45 -11.37
C PRO A 38 -13.64 18.39 -9.93
N ARG A 39 -13.53 19.51 -9.18
CA ARG A 39 -14.18 19.67 -7.87
C ARG A 39 -15.68 19.35 -7.84
N TRP A 40 -16.37 19.41 -8.98
CA TRP A 40 -17.83 19.38 -9.08
C TRP A 40 -18.40 18.23 -9.91
N SER A 41 -17.61 17.57 -10.77
CA SER A 41 -18.03 16.31 -11.40
C SER A 41 -16.89 15.66 -12.17
N SER A 42 -16.47 14.50 -11.71
CA SER A 42 -15.85 13.45 -12.51
C SER A 42 -16.54 12.18 -12.08
N ARG A 43 -17.12 11.44 -13.03
CA ARG A 43 -17.51 10.06 -12.74
C ARG A 43 -16.20 9.31 -12.52
N ASN A 44 -15.93 8.94 -11.27
CA ASN A 44 -14.74 8.21 -10.81
C ASN A 44 -13.42 8.97 -11.04
N PRO A 45 -13.09 10.00 -10.24
CA PRO A 45 -11.75 10.58 -10.24
C PRO A 45 -10.72 9.58 -9.68
N PHE A 46 -9.43 9.89 -9.89
CA PHE A 46 -8.30 9.20 -9.28
C PHE A 46 -8.23 7.71 -9.63
N GLN A 47 -8.39 7.36 -10.91
CA GLN A 47 -8.25 5.97 -11.39
C GLN A 47 -6.85 5.70 -11.95
N ASN A 48 -6.15 6.74 -12.41
CA ASN A 48 -4.91 6.59 -13.18
C ASN A 48 -3.76 7.36 -12.53
N TRP A 49 -3.06 6.71 -11.61
CA TRP A 49 -1.80 7.22 -11.05
C TRP A 49 -0.62 6.80 -11.91
N GLN A 50 0.27 7.74 -12.25
CA GLN A 50 1.47 7.45 -13.02
C GLN A 50 2.73 8.14 -12.45
N PRO A 51 3.84 7.40 -12.26
CA PRO A 51 5.14 8.00 -12.04
C PRO A 51 5.68 8.63 -13.34
N PRO A 52 6.59 9.62 -13.25
CA PRO A 52 7.17 10.23 -14.43
C PRO A 52 8.02 9.22 -15.23
N GLY A 53 7.84 9.21 -16.56
CA GLY A 53 8.66 8.43 -17.49
C GLY A 53 8.40 6.91 -17.45
N CYS A 54 7.28 6.46 -16.89
CA CYS A 54 6.85 5.06 -16.94
C CYS A 54 5.31 4.96 -16.95
N MET A 55 4.78 3.92 -17.58
CA MET A 55 3.38 3.54 -17.43
C MET A 55 3.27 2.37 -16.46
N MET A 56 2.47 2.55 -15.41
CA MET A 56 2.11 1.52 -14.46
C MET A 56 1.46 0.33 -15.16
N TYR A 57 1.97 -0.86 -14.88
CA TYR A 57 1.32 -2.09 -15.31
C TYR A 57 0.06 -2.32 -14.49
N GLU A 58 -1.06 -2.53 -15.19
CA GLU A 58 -2.30 -2.89 -14.54
C GLU A 58 -2.35 -4.39 -14.24
N TYR A 59 -2.09 -4.76 -12.99
CA TYR A 59 -2.19 -6.14 -12.52
C TYR A 59 -3.63 -6.66 -12.60
N LYS A 60 -3.79 -7.82 -13.23
CA LYS A 60 -5.02 -8.56 -13.43
C LYS A 60 -5.06 -9.78 -12.51
N ARG A 61 -6.24 -10.41 -12.45
CA ARG A 61 -6.47 -11.66 -11.72
C ARG A 61 -5.38 -12.72 -11.95
N LYS A 62 -4.99 -12.93 -13.21
CA LYS A 62 -4.00 -13.95 -13.60
C LYS A 62 -2.61 -13.63 -13.03
N ASP A 63 -2.20 -12.37 -13.03
CA ASP A 63 -0.90 -11.96 -12.46
C ASP A 63 -0.86 -12.25 -10.96
N ILE A 64 -1.95 -11.95 -10.23
CA ILE A 64 -2.06 -12.25 -8.79
C ILE A 64 -1.99 -13.76 -8.56
N GLN A 65 -2.72 -14.55 -9.35
CA GLN A 65 -2.70 -16.01 -9.25
C GLN A 65 -1.32 -16.60 -9.51
N GLU A 66 -0.60 -16.13 -10.52
CA GLU A 66 0.73 -16.66 -10.86
C GLU A 66 1.78 -16.24 -9.81
N CYS A 67 1.73 -15.02 -9.30
CA CYS A 67 2.69 -14.53 -8.30
C CYS A 67 2.45 -15.07 -6.88
N PHE A 68 1.20 -15.33 -6.52
CA PHE A 68 0.79 -15.68 -5.16
C PHE A 68 0.08 -17.03 -5.06
N LYS A 69 0.21 -17.90 -6.07
CA LYS A 69 -0.36 -19.25 -6.02
C LYS A 69 0.01 -19.96 -4.71
N GLU A 70 -0.99 -20.45 -4.00
CA GLU A 70 -0.85 -21.17 -2.72
C GLU A 70 -0.20 -20.34 -1.59
N ARG A 71 -0.02 -19.03 -1.79
CA ARG A 71 0.50 -18.09 -0.79
C ARG A 71 -0.63 -17.29 -0.18
N ARG A 72 -0.34 -16.76 1.01
CA ARG A 72 -1.23 -15.87 1.76
C ARG A 72 -0.74 -14.43 1.69
N LEU A 73 -1.67 -13.50 1.49
CA LEU A 73 -1.49 -12.06 1.59
C LEU A 73 -2.19 -11.57 2.86
N VAL A 74 -1.52 -10.78 3.68
CA VAL A 74 -2.06 -10.33 4.97
C VAL A 74 -2.03 -8.80 5.03
N PHE A 75 -3.18 -8.22 5.33
CA PHE A 75 -3.39 -6.78 5.47
C PHE A 75 -3.73 -6.50 6.93
N ILE A 76 -2.90 -5.73 7.63
CA ILE A 76 -3.07 -5.50 9.08
C ILE A 76 -3.23 -4.01 9.30
N GLY A 77 -4.33 -3.57 9.91
CA GLY A 77 -4.53 -2.15 10.17
C GLY A 77 -5.98 -1.77 10.40
N ASP A 78 -6.31 -0.55 10.01
CA ASP A 78 -7.64 0.02 10.20
C ASP A 78 -8.54 -0.10 8.95
N SER A 79 -9.61 0.70 8.92
CA SER A 79 -10.56 0.75 7.80
C SER A 79 -9.94 1.12 6.45
N THR A 80 -8.78 1.79 6.44
CA THR A 80 -8.10 2.22 5.22
C THR A 80 -7.30 1.06 4.63
N THR A 81 -6.60 0.30 5.47
CA THR A 81 -5.97 -0.97 5.08
C THR A 81 -7.00 -1.99 4.61
N ARG A 82 -8.19 -2.02 5.24
CA ARG A 82 -9.30 -2.86 4.78
C ARG A 82 -9.77 -2.52 3.36
N GLN A 83 -9.69 -1.26 2.93
CA GLN A 83 -10.01 -0.90 1.55
C GLN A 83 -9.01 -1.53 0.56
N ILE A 84 -7.74 -1.62 0.94
CA ILE A 84 -6.71 -2.27 0.13
C ILE A 84 -7.00 -3.79 0.04
N PHE A 85 -7.34 -4.42 1.15
CA PHE A 85 -7.80 -5.82 1.18
C PHE A 85 -8.95 -6.05 0.18
N TRP A 86 -9.99 -5.23 0.22
CA TRP A 86 -11.13 -5.36 -0.68
C TRP A 86 -10.78 -5.05 -2.14
N ALA A 87 -9.87 -4.11 -2.40
CA ALA A 87 -9.38 -3.84 -3.74
C ALA A 87 -8.65 -5.05 -4.35
N VAL A 88 -7.86 -5.76 -3.53
CA VAL A 88 -7.17 -7.00 -3.93
C VAL A 88 -8.19 -8.13 -4.16
N ALA A 89 -9.13 -8.32 -3.23
CA ALA A 89 -10.22 -9.31 -3.37
C ALA A 89 -11.01 -9.08 -4.67
N LYS A 90 -11.38 -7.84 -4.99
CA LYS A 90 -12.03 -7.46 -6.25
C LYS A 90 -11.21 -7.80 -7.49
N LYS A 91 -9.90 -7.55 -7.46
CA LYS A 91 -8.99 -7.94 -8.57
C LYS A 91 -8.87 -9.46 -8.72
N MET A 92 -9.05 -10.22 -7.64
CA MET A 92 -9.06 -11.68 -7.66
C MET A 92 -10.39 -12.25 -8.17
N ASP A 93 -11.51 -11.69 -7.72
CA ASP A 93 -12.87 -12.11 -8.10
C ASP A 93 -13.88 -11.01 -7.75
N GLN A 94 -14.28 -10.22 -8.74
CA GLN A 94 -15.08 -9.01 -8.56
C GLN A 94 -16.47 -9.30 -7.99
N GLU A 95 -17.20 -10.23 -8.61
CA GLU A 95 -18.59 -10.53 -8.27
C GLU A 95 -18.71 -11.03 -6.83
N ARG A 96 -17.88 -12.03 -6.47
CA ARG A 96 -17.86 -12.59 -5.12
C ARG A 96 -17.41 -11.56 -4.07
N ALA A 97 -16.43 -10.72 -4.41
CA ALA A 97 -16.00 -9.66 -3.49
C ALA A 97 -17.10 -8.61 -3.27
N GLU A 98 -17.88 -8.27 -4.30
CA GLU A 98 -18.99 -7.32 -4.16
C GLU A 98 -20.13 -7.87 -3.30
N GLU A 99 -20.45 -9.15 -3.45
CA GLU A 99 -21.42 -9.85 -2.59
C GLU A 99 -20.96 -9.84 -1.12
N GLU A 100 -19.74 -10.27 -0.82
CA GLU A 100 -19.21 -10.29 0.56
C GLU A 100 -19.11 -8.89 1.16
N ILE A 101 -18.80 -7.86 0.36
CA ILE A 101 -18.81 -6.47 0.82
C ILE A 101 -20.22 -6.04 1.21
N ALA A 102 -21.24 -6.36 0.39
CA ALA A 102 -22.62 -6.01 0.70
C ALA A 102 -23.07 -6.67 2.01
N GLU A 103 -22.79 -7.96 2.18
CA GLU A 103 -23.08 -8.68 3.42
C GLU A 103 -22.37 -8.06 4.63
N HIS A 104 -21.09 -7.70 4.48
CA HIS A 104 -20.31 -7.09 5.56
C HIS A 104 -20.79 -5.67 5.93
N LEU A 105 -21.36 -4.92 4.99
CA LEU A 105 -21.93 -3.60 5.27
C LEU A 105 -23.18 -3.68 6.16
N ASP A 106 -23.92 -4.79 6.06
CA ASP A 106 -25.14 -5.07 6.82
C ASP A 106 -24.87 -5.65 8.22
N MET A 107 -23.62 -6.02 8.51
CA MET A 107 -23.23 -6.54 9.83
C MET A 107 -23.13 -5.46 10.91
N GLU A 108 -23.54 -5.80 12.13
CA GLU A 108 -23.38 -4.95 13.32
C GLU A 108 -21.89 -4.83 13.73
N GLU A 109 -21.15 -5.95 13.70
CA GLU A 109 -19.73 -6.00 14.06
C GLU A 109 -18.81 -5.66 12.88
N LYS A 110 -18.59 -4.35 12.70
CA LYS A 110 -17.76 -3.83 11.60
C LYS A 110 -16.26 -3.89 11.86
N HIS A 111 -15.79 -4.24 13.05
CA HIS A 111 -14.37 -4.21 13.43
C HIS A 111 -13.86 -5.62 13.71
N LYS A 112 -13.77 -6.43 12.67
CA LYS A 112 -13.36 -7.84 12.74
C LYS A 112 -12.38 -8.20 11.64
N ASP A 113 -11.70 -9.32 11.85
CA ASP A 113 -10.86 -9.95 10.85
C ASP A 113 -11.70 -10.49 9.70
N LEU A 114 -11.13 -10.47 8.49
CA LEU A 114 -11.77 -10.94 7.26
C LEU A 114 -10.82 -11.86 6.49
N GLU A 115 -11.40 -12.76 5.70
CA GLU A 115 -10.65 -13.65 4.82
C GLU A 115 -11.36 -13.81 3.49
N PHE A 116 -10.60 -13.80 2.40
CA PHE A 116 -11.10 -13.95 1.04
C PHE A 116 -10.17 -14.90 0.27
N SER A 117 -10.72 -15.94 -0.34
CA SER A 117 -9.95 -16.95 -1.06
C SER A 117 -10.48 -17.17 -2.47
N SER A 118 -9.63 -17.01 -3.48
CA SER A 118 -10.00 -17.35 -4.87
C SER A 118 -8.80 -17.94 -5.60
N SER A 119 -9.05 -19.01 -6.37
CA SER A 119 -8.06 -19.60 -7.28
C SER A 119 -6.73 -19.96 -6.61
N GLY A 120 -6.78 -20.49 -5.38
CA GLY A 120 -5.61 -20.89 -4.61
C GLY A 120 -4.80 -19.74 -3.98
N VAL A 121 -5.25 -18.49 -4.09
CA VAL A 121 -4.69 -17.35 -3.35
C VAL A 121 -5.59 -17.02 -2.18
N ARG A 122 -4.99 -16.80 -1.00
CA ARG A 122 -5.71 -16.38 0.20
C ARG A 122 -5.30 -14.98 0.61
N VAL A 123 -6.29 -14.15 0.92
CA VAL A 123 -6.11 -12.79 1.39
C VAL A 123 -6.77 -12.69 2.76
N GLN A 124 -6.07 -12.10 3.73
CA GLN A 124 -6.60 -11.90 5.06
C GLN A 124 -6.46 -10.46 5.47
N PHE A 125 -7.46 -9.96 6.20
CA PHE A 125 -7.42 -8.67 6.86
C PHE A 125 -7.50 -8.89 8.37
N ILE A 126 -6.54 -8.34 9.10
CA ILE A 126 -6.52 -8.34 10.57
C ILE A 126 -6.86 -6.92 11.01
N TRP A 127 -7.94 -6.79 11.79
CA TRP A 127 -8.34 -5.51 12.36
C TRP A 127 -7.39 -5.16 13.52
N ASP A 128 -6.43 -4.29 13.25
CA ASP A 128 -5.45 -3.82 14.23
C ASP A 128 -5.11 -2.35 13.98
N PRO A 129 -6.04 -1.43 14.32
CA PRO A 129 -5.88 -0.02 14.04
C PRO A 129 -4.72 0.66 14.81
N TYR A 130 -4.13 -0.03 15.79
CA TYR A 130 -3.05 0.46 16.64
C TYR A 130 -1.74 -0.30 16.46
N LEU A 131 -1.71 -1.34 15.64
CA LEU A 131 -0.57 -2.25 15.47
C LEU A 131 -0.04 -2.83 16.79
N ASN A 132 -0.94 -3.26 17.67
CA ASN A 132 -0.59 -3.82 18.97
C ASN A 132 -1.35 -5.11 19.30
N SER A 133 -1.94 -5.76 18.29
CA SER A 133 -2.67 -7.01 18.46
C SER A 133 -1.74 -8.22 18.55
N THR A 134 -2.23 -9.27 19.19
CA THR A 134 -1.58 -10.60 19.16
C THR A 134 -1.60 -11.23 17.77
N GLY A 135 -2.53 -10.82 16.91
CA GLY A 135 -2.58 -11.21 15.50
C GLY A 135 -1.36 -10.72 14.73
N LEU A 136 -1.02 -9.44 14.88
CA LEU A 136 0.20 -8.86 14.31
C LEU A 136 1.45 -9.59 14.80
N ASP A 137 1.59 -9.78 16.11
CA ASP A 137 2.75 -10.45 16.70
C ASP A 137 2.99 -11.86 16.12
N ARG A 138 1.90 -12.60 15.89
CA ARG A 138 1.96 -13.93 15.30
C ARG A 138 2.48 -13.88 13.85
N GLU A 139 1.98 -12.95 13.06
CA GLU A 139 2.40 -12.79 11.66
C GLU A 139 3.86 -12.36 11.57
N LEU A 140 4.29 -11.41 12.39
CA LEU A 140 5.69 -10.93 12.42
C LEU A 140 6.67 -12.02 12.88
N LYS A 141 6.32 -12.83 13.90
CA LYS A 141 7.16 -13.93 14.37
C LYS A 141 7.33 -15.05 13.35
N ASN A 142 6.29 -15.31 12.55
CA ASN A 142 6.31 -16.34 11.52
C ASN A 142 6.87 -15.82 10.18
N PHE A 143 7.08 -14.51 10.05
CA PHE A 143 7.54 -13.90 8.81
C PHE A 143 8.98 -14.31 8.50
N ASN A 144 9.17 -14.79 7.27
CA ASN A 144 10.46 -15.14 6.69
C ASN A 144 10.58 -14.46 5.32
N ALA A 145 11.45 -13.44 5.21
CA ALA A 145 11.66 -12.68 3.98
C ALA A 145 12.21 -13.54 2.82
N ASN A 146 12.98 -14.58 3.14
CA ASN A 146 13.66 -15.44 2.16
C ASN A 146 13.28 -16.92 2.39
N PRO A 147 12.04 -17.32 2.06
CA PRO A 147 11.58 -18.69 2.27
C PRO A 147 12.38 -19.69 1.41
N THR A 148 12.75 -20.83 2.02
CA THR A 148 13.45 -21.93 1.35
C THR A 148 12.46 -22.89 0.66
N GLU A 149 12.96 -23.92 -0.03
CA GLU A 149 12.10 -24.93 -0.65
C GLU A 149 11.24 -25.67 0.39
N ASP A 150 11.81 -25.97 1.56
CA ASP A 150 11.15 -26.68 2.67
C ASP A 150 10.18 -25.83 3.50
N THR A 151 10.16 -24.50 3.27
CA THR A 151 9.25 -23.61 4.00
C THR A 151 7.81 -23.90 3.58
N LYS A 152 6.96 -24.28 4.54
CA LYS A 152 5.52 -24.47 4.30
C LYS A 152 4.92 -23.17 3.80
N MET A 153 4.28 -23.20 2.62
CA MET A 153 3.78 -22.01 1.93
C MET A 153 2.71 -21.23 2.71
N ASP A 154 2.10 -21.88 3.72
CA ASP A 154 1.06 -21.26 4.56
C ASP A 154 1.59 -20.62 5.85
N GLU A 155 2.81 -20.94 6.27
CA GLU A 155 3.33 -20.55 7.58
C GLU A 155 3.79 -19.08 7.59
N SER A 156 4.51 -18.68 6.54
CA SER A 156 4.99 -17.30 6.34
C SER A 156 4.24 -16.65 5.20
N ALA A 157 3.53 -15.54 5.47
CA ALA A 157 2.78 -14.81 4.48
C ALA A 157 3.70 -14.30 3.34
N GLY A 158 3.24 -14.45 2.09
CA GLY A 158 3.97 -13.96 0.92
C GLY A 158 4.03 -12.44 0.84
N LEU A 159 3.07 -11.77 1.46
CA LEU A 159 3.01 -10.33 1.66
C LEU A 159 2.34 -10.05 3.00
N ILE A 160 2.94 -9.17 3.79
CA ILE A 160 2.29 -8.48 4.91
C ILE A 160 2.29 -6.99 4.57
N LEU A 161 1.12 -6.37 4.49
CA LEU A 161 0.97 -4.92 4.39
C LEU A 161 0.40 -4.39 5.71
N LEU A 162 1.22 -3.65 6.43
CA LEU A 162 0.85 -2.94 7.64
C LEU A 162 0.30 -1.56 7.27
N GLY A 163 -0.89 -1.22 7.78
CA GLY A 163 -1.41 0.13 7.74
C GLY A 163 -0.71 1.00 8.76
N SER A 164 -0.43 2.26 8.42
CA SER A 164 0.01 3.21 9.45
C SER A 164 -1.16 3.50 10.41
N PRO A 165 -0.99 3.35 11.74
CA PRO A 165 -2.06 3.57 12.71
C PRO A 165 -2.35 5.07 12.96
N GLY A 166 -1.74 5.97 12.16
CA GLY A 166 -1.71 7.42 12.40
C GLY A 166 -3.08 8.07 12.55
N LEU A 167 -4.08 7.69 11.73
CA LEU A 167 -5.42 8.28 11.82
C LEU A 167 -6.14 7.92 13.12
N TRP A 168 -6.00 6.67 13.58
CA TRP A 168 -6.62 6.22 14.82
C TRP A 168 -5.98 6.85 16.04
N TYR A 169 -4.65 6.92 16.09
CA TYR A 169 -3.96 7.67 17.13
C TYR A 169 -4.32 9.16 17.11
N ALA A 170 -4.33 9.81 15.94
CA ALA A 170 -4.67 11.23 15.86
C ALA A 170 -6.13 11.52 16.31
N ARG A 171 -7.06 10.60 16.06
CA ARG A 171 -8.49 10.82 16.37
C ARG A 171 -8.90 10.37 17.77
N HIS A 172 -8.32 9.28 18.26
CA HIS A 172 -8.75 8.61 19.49
C HIS A 172 -7.66 8.61 20.57
N GLY A 173 -6.41 8.87 20.19
CA GLY A 173 -5.35 9.09 21.13
C GLY A 173 -5.61 10.38 21.91
N GLN A 174 -5.49 10.27 23.23
CA GLN A 174 -5.56 11.40 24.14
C GLN A 174 -4.21 12.15 24.10
N GLU A 175 -3.74 12.69 25.22
CA GLU A 175 -2.51 13.48 25.31
C GLU A 175 -1.23 12.74 24.83
N ASN A 176 -1.21 11.40 24.88
CA ASN A 176 -0.04 10.59 24.52
C ASN A 176 -0.05 10.04 23.08
N PHE A 177 -0.99 10.48 22.22
CA PHE A 177 -1.19 9.90 20.89
C PHE A 177 0.09 9.73 20.06
N PHE A 178 1.01 10.70 20.12
CA PHE A 178 2.24 10.67 19.35
C PHE A 178 3.26 9.67 19.92
N LYS A 179 3.31 9.54 21.25
CA LYS A 179 4.16 8.55 21.91
C LYS A 179 3.63 7.15 21.60
N ASP A 180 2.32 6.92 21.76
CA ASP A 180 1.74 5.61 21.52
C ASP A 180 1.85 5.19 20.05
N PHE A 181 1.67 6.14 19.12
CA PHE A 181 1.97 5.93 17.70
C PHE A 181 3.42 5.51 17.46
N ARG A 182 4.37 6.23 18.07
CA ARG A 182 5.80 5.92 17.96
C ARG A 182 6.10 4.52 18.47
N ASP A 183 5.63 4.18 19.66
CA ASP A 183 5.90 2.88 20.29
C ASP A 183 5.40 1.72 19.40
N SER A 184 4.22 1.86 18.80
CA SER A 184 3.68 0.85 17.87
C SER A 184 4.50 0.72 16.58
N ILE A 185 5.05 1.81 16.05
CA ILE A 185 5.97 1.74 14.90
C ILE A 185 7.31 1.12 15.31
N GLU A 186 7.87 1.52 16.47
CA GLU A 186 9.11 0.97 17.01
C GLU A 186 9.03 -0.54 17.27
N HIS A 187 7.84 -1.06 17.61
CA HIS A 187 7.57 -2.50 17.75
C HIS A 187 7.71 -3.28 16.43
N VAL A 188 7.39 -2.65 15.29
CA VAL A 188 7.40 -3.27 13.97
C VAL A 188 8.77 -3.20 13.30
N ILE A 189 9.52 -2.11 13.53
CA ILE A 189 10.82 -1.84 12.91
C ILE A 189 11.78 -3.05 12.90
N PRO A 190 11.97 -3.80 14.00
CA PRO A 190 12.90 -4.93 14.03
C PRO A 190 12.61 -6.04 13.00
N PHE A 191 11.38 -6.12 12.50
CA PHE A 191 10.95 -7.10 11.51
C PHE A 191 11.07 -6.57 10.07
N MET A 192 11.14 -5.25 9.90
CA MET A 192 11.28 -4.62 8.60
C MET A 192 12.74 -4.71 8.17
N ASP A 193 12.99 -5.57 7.16
CA ASP A 193 14.32 -5.88 6.65
C ASP A 193 15.10 -4.59 6.29
N HIS A 194 16.12 -4.28 7.07
CA HIS A 194 16.95 -3.08 6.92
C HIS A 194 18.15 -3.28 5.99
N ASP A 195 18.29 -4.45 5.35
CA ASP A 195 19.49 -4.78 4.58
C ASP A 195 19.61 -4.02 3.25
N GLY A 196 18.90 -2.89 3.13
CA GLY A 196 18.98 -2.10 1.93
C GLY A 196 18.44 -0.69 1.93
N GLY A 197 18.98 0.18 2.79
CA GLY A 197 18.82 1.63 2.62
C GLY A 197 19.25 2.15 1.23
N GLU A 198 19.48 3.45 1.10
CA GLU A 198 19.90 4.09 -0.18
C GLU A 198 21.02 3.33 -0.91
N HIS A 199 21.92 2.68 -0.15
CA HIS A 199 23.01 1.87 -0.65
C HIS A 199 22.60 0.56 -1.35
N ALA A 200 21.55 -0.14 -0.90
CA ALA A 200 21.08 -1.33 -1.63
C ALA A 200 20.09 -1.00 -2.73
N LEU A 201 19.38 0.14 -2.66
CA LEU A 201 18.65 0.65 -3.82
C LEU A 201 19.62 0.98 -4.96
N ARG A 202 20.75 1.61 -4.65
CA ARG A 202 21.86 1.83 -5.61
C ARG A 202 22.50 0.51 -6.05
N ALA A 203 22.76 -0.43 -5.13
CA ALA A 203 23.31 -1.74 -5.50
C ALA A 203 22.35 -2.57 -6.39
N ALA A 204 21.05 -2.57 -6.08
CA ALA A 204 20.00 -3.25 -6.86
C ALA A 204 19.77 -2.59 -8.22
N SER A 205 19.97 -1.26 -8.35
CA SER A 205 19.95 -0.58 -9.66
C SER A 205 21.12 -0.96 -10.56
N SER A 206 22.23 -1.42 -9.97
CA SER A 206 23.49 -1.73 -10.68
C SER A 206 23.73 -3.22 -10.91
N GLN A 207 22.99 -4.12 -10.25
CA GLN A 207 23.12 -5.56 -10.43
C GLN A 207 21.93 -6.15 -11.19
N PRO A 208 22.15 -7.14 -12.07
CA PRO A 208 21.06 -7.94 -12.62
C PRO A 208 20.26 -8.54 -11.47
N PHE A 209 18.93 -8.53 -11.55
CA PHE A 209 18.09 -9.19 -10.57
C PHE A 209 18.57 -10.65 -10.41
N PRO A 210 19.00 -11.07 -9.21
CA PRO A 210 19.48 -12.42 -9.01
C PRO A 210 18.36 -13.38 -9.39
N SER A 211 18.65 -14.35 -10.25
CA SER A 211 17.70 -15.39 -10.64
C SER A 211 17.35 -16.24 -9.42
N ARG A 212 16.28 -15.86 -8.71
CA ARG A 212 15.75 -16.62 -7.57
C ARG A 212 14.72 -17.63 -8.08
N ARG A 213 14.77 -18.86 -7.56
CA ARG A 213 13.77 -19.90 -7.87
C ARG A 213 12.41 -19.65 -7.18
N LYS A 214 12.42 -19.00 -6.01
CA LYS A 214 11.23 -18.51 -5.30
C LYS A 214 11.32 -17.00 -5.10
N SER A 215 10.20 -16.31 -5.24
CA SER A 215 10.09 -14.88 -4.92
C SER A 215 10.21 -14.67 -3.41
N PRO A 216 10.86 -13.58 -2.95
CA PRO A 216 10.88 -13.24 -1.53
C PRO A 216 9.46 -12.98 -0.99
N ASN A 217 9.33 -13.01 0.33
CA ASN A 217 8.17 -12.47 1.02
C ASN A 217 8.41 -10.98 1.30
N PHE A 218 7.34 -10.19 1.32
CA PHE A 218 7.43 -8.76 1.55
C PHE A 218 6.73 -8.37 2.85
N LEU A 219 7.39 -7.55 3.67
CA LEU A 219 6.78 -6.84 4.78
C LEU A 219 6.85 -5.36 4.47
N LEU A 220 5.68 -4.75 4.25
CA LEU A 220 5.55 -3.36 3.84
C LEU A 220 4.75 -2.59 4.90
N LEU A 221 5.16 -1.35 5.14
CA LEU A 221 4.39 -0.39 5.94
C LEU A 221 3.85 0.69 5.02
N ALA A 222 2.53 0.85 4.97
CA ALA A 222 1.88 1.90 4.23
C ALA A 222 2.24 3.28 4.82
N PRO A 223 2.38 4.32 3.98
CA PRO A 223 2.68 5.67 4.45
C PRO A 223 1.53 6.22 5.30
N VAL A 224 1.86 7.16 6.19
CA VAL A 224 0.86 7.91 6.95
C VAL A 224 -0.02 8.69 6.00
N GLN A 225 -1.32 8.39 6.03
CA GLN A 225 -2.30 9.05 5.18
C GLN A 225 -2.52 10.48 5.66
N VAL A 226 -2.38 11.42 4.73
CA VAL A 226 -2.74 12.82 4.97
C VAL A 226 -4.17 13.03 4.47
N PRO A 227 -5.11 13.42 5.34
CA PRO A 227 -6.47 13.68 4.92
C PRO A 227 -6.53 14.79 3.87
N TRP A 228 -7.42 14.66 2.90
CA TRP A 228 -7.73 15.77 2.01
C TRP A 228 -8.63 16.76 2.76
N TYR A 229 -8.01 17.68 3.50
CA TYR A 229 -8.68 18.60 4.43
C TYR A 229 -9.86 19.37 3.81
N GLN A 230 -9.75 19.74 2.53
CA GLN A 230 -10.79 20.48 1.80
C GLN A 230 -12.06 19.65 1.51
N ALA A 231 -11.99 18.32 1.65
CA ALA A 231 -13.08 17.39 1.37
C ALA A 231 -13.56 16.65 2.64
N LEU A 232 -13.15 17.11 3.82
CA LEU A 232 -13.63 16.54 5.08
C LEU A 232 -15.11 16.90 5.30
N SER A 233 -15.87 15.95 5.85
CA SER A 233 -17.20 16.25 6.39
C SER A 233 -17.07 17.16 7.63
N PRO A 234 -18.10 17.95 7.99
CA PRO A 234 -18.03 18.86 9.14
C PRO A 234 -17.55 18.19 10.44
N SER A 235 -18.08 17.01 10.76
CA SER A 235 -17.67 16.23 11.95
C SER A 235 -16.21 15.75 11.94
N ARG A 236 -15.64 15.55 10.75
CA ARG A 236 -14.23 15.16 10.59
C ARG A 236 -13.32 16.39 10.65
N GLU A 237 -13.77 17.52 10.10
CA GLU A 237 -13.03 18.78 10.16
C GLU A 237 -12.79 19.22 11.61
N GLU A 238 -13.78 19.05 12.50
CA GLU A 238 -13.69 19.38 13.93
C GLU A 238 -12.60 18.59 14.68
N THR A 239 -12.36 17.33 14.29
CA THR A 239 -11.47 16.42 15.03
C THR A 239 -10.10 16.21 14.39
N ILE A 240 -9.91 16.62 13.13
CA ILE A 240 -8.72 16.28 12.33
C ILE A 240 -7.95 17.52 11.86
N THR A 241 -8.57 18.71 11.84
CA THR A 241 -7.91 19.92 11.30
C THR A 241 -7.05 20.62 12.35
N THR A 242 -5.79 20.90 12.02
CA THR A 242 -4.90 21.68 12.88
C THR A 242 -5.27 23.17 12.86
N GLY A 243 -5.51 23.78 14.03
CA GLY A 243 -5.70 25.23 14.17
C GLY A 243 -7.10 25.74 14.55
N LYS A 244 -8.00 24.89 15.07
CA LYS A 244 -9.26 25.31 15.72
C LYS A 244 -9.21 25.17 17.26
N ASN A 245 -8.08 25.52 17.87
CA ASN A 245 -7.98 25.80 19.30
C ASN A 245 -7.49 27.24 19.49
#